data_AF-A0AAV2HNV1-F1
#
_entry.id   AF-A0AAV2HNV1-F1
#
_cell.length_a   1.000
_cell.length_b   1.000
_cell.length_c   1.000
_cell.angle_alpha   90.00
_cell.angle_beta   90.00
_cell.angle_gamma   90.00
#
_symmetry.space_group_name_H-M   'P 1'
#
loop_
_entity.id
_entity.type
_entity.pdbx_description
1 polymer ?
#
loop_
_entity_poly.entity_id
_entity_poly.type
_entity_poly.pdbx_seq_one_letter_code
_entity_poly.pdbx_strand_id
1 'polypeptide(L)'
;MQLLSLCNRHITISPILPIAIVLILFLCSTSAQQTGEKKKKNAGTTDGDNPDSKEYIDKLKQKQLVTRVVHKPDDCNILSEVGDELYVHYTGYLDNGKVFDTSEQGEKNPISFKLGSGQVIPGWEQGMQGMCQGERRRLVVPPSLAYGSAGFPPVIPPDATLMFQVHLVQLVKKTGLSMLTNPEEYFQLLKLLAAPAFVGYVCYYLYRQYMNETAKAKEMKRQSGSKKYSKRK
;
A
#
# COMPACT_ATOMS: atom_id res chain seq x y z
N MET A 1 -33.46 54.30 39.96
CA MET A 1 -32.63 54.08 38.77
C MET A 1 -31.30 53.51 39.22
N GLN A 2 -31.16 52.20 39.06
CA GLN A 2 -30.20 51.59 38.12
C GLN A 2 -28.78 51.53 38.72
N LEU A 3 -28.41 50.38 39.27
CA LEU A 3 -27.77 49.25 38.57
C LEU A 3 -26.28 49.51 38.30
N LEU A 4 -25.44 48.68 38.94
CA LEU A 4 -24.29 47.93 38.40
C LEU A 4 -23.23 47.77 39.51
N SER A 5 -23.17 46.58 40.13
CA SER A 5 -22.29 45.47 39.72
C SER A 5 -20.87 45.69 40.24
N LEU A 6 -20.53 45.17 41.43
CA LEU A 6 -20.00 43.81 41.65
C LEU A 6 -18.80 43.44 40.76
N CYS A 7 -17.78 42.94 41.45
CA CYS A 7 -16.72 42.06 40.98
C CYS A 7 -15.50 42.68 40.29
N ASN A 8 -14.58 43.22 41.09
CA ASN A 8 -13.14 43.12 40.80
C ASN A 8 -12.59 41.90 41.56
N ARG A 9 -12.86 40.68 41.05
CA ARG A 9 -12.27 39.44 41.57
C ARG A 9 -11.34 38.90 40.49
N HIS A 10 -10.05 39.04 40.78
CA HIS A 10 -8.93 38.58 39.97
C HIS A 10 -9.13 37.10 39.57
N ILE A 11 -9.44 36.84 38.30
CA ILE A 11 -9.46 35.51 37.72
C ILE A 11 -7.99 35.10 37.51
N THR A 12 -7.49 34.21 38.36
CA THR A 12 -6.22 33.52 38.11
C THR A 12 -6.44 32.50 37.01
N ILE A 13 -6.08 32.84 35.78
CA ILE A 13 -6.08 31.94 34.63
C ILE A 13 -5.01 30.87 34.85
N SER A 14 -5.45 29.61 34.96
CA SER A 14 -4.56 28.45 35.09
C SER A 14 -3.73 28.27 33.80
N PRO A 15 -2.40 28.02 33.88
CA PRO A 15 -1.49 27.99 32.73
C PRO A 15 -1.66 26.79 31.77
N ILE A 16 -2.68 25.96 31.97
CA ILE A 16 -2.90 24.71 31.21
C ILE A 16 -3.70 24.95 29.92
N LEU A 17 -4.53 26.01 29.87
CA LEU A 17 -5.38 26.30 28.71
C LEU A 17 -4.63 26.81 27.45
N PRO A 18 -3.53 27.60 27.53
CA PRO A 18 -2.81 28.02 26.33
C PRO A 18 -1.94 26.91 25.70
N ILE A 19 -1.59 25.86 26.45
CA ILE A 19 -0.71 24.77 25.95
C ILE A 19 -1.46 23.88 24.93
N ALA A 20 -2.76 23.65 25.15
CA ALA A 20 -3.58 22.87 24.22
C ALA A 20 -3.80 23.58 22.87
N ILE A 21 -3.91 24.91 22.87
CA ILE A 21 -4.09 25.71 21.64
C ILE A 21 -2.79 25.80 20.85
N VAL A 22 -1.63 25.86 21.51
CA VAL A 22 -0.32 25.86 20.85
C VAL A 22 -0.02 24.50 20.19
N LEU A 23 -0.42 23.37 20.79
CA LEU A 23 -0.25 22.05 20.17
C LEU A 23 -1.14 21.83 18.92
N ILE A 24 -2.35 22.39 18.90
CA ILE A 24 -3.25 22.30 17.74
C ILE A 24 -2.74 23.16 16.57
N LEU A 25 -2.10 24.30 16.85
CA LEU A 25 -1.48 25.16 15.82
C LEU A 25 -0.12 24.63 15.33
N PHE A 26 0.64 23.92 16.16
CA PHE A 26 1.89 23.25 15.76
C PHE A 26 1.65 22.03 14.85
N LEU A 27 0.51 21.34 15.00
CA LEU A 27 0.12 20.24 14.10
C LEU A 27 -0.40 20.72 12.73
N CYS A 28 -0.68 22.01 12.57
CA CYS A 28 -1.22 22.58 11.32
C CYS A 28 -0.12 23.19 10.42
N SER A 29 1.10 23.40 10.92
CA SER A 29 2.20 24.07 10.19
C SER A 29 3.16 23.11 9.48
N THR A 30 3.04 21.79 9.66
CA THR A 30 3.87 20.79 8.96
C THR A 30 3.24 20.30 7.65
N SER A 31 2.59 21.18 6.89
CA SER A 31 2.08 20.88 5.54
C SER A 31 2.76 21.68 4.43
N ALA A 32 3.83 22.41 4.72
CA ALA A 32 4.59 23.15 3.72
C ALA A 32 6.09 22.91 3.87
N GLN A 33 6.73 22.64 2.73
CA GLN A 33 8.18 22.51 2.50
C GLN A 33 8.79 21.11 2.68
N GLN A 34 8.82 20.35 1.59
CA GLN A 34 10.09 19.84 1.09
C GLN A 34 10.24 20.21 -0.39
N THR A 35 10.86 21.37 -0.61
CA THR A 35 11.59 21.69 -1.85
C THR A 35 12.89 20.90 -1.87
N GLY A 36 13.21 20.37 -3.06
CA GLY A 36 14.23 19.37 -3.32
C GLY A 36 15.64 19.60 -2.76
N GLU A 37 16.24 18.49 -2.33
CA GLU A 37 17.67 18.24 -2.46
C GLU A 37 17.87 16.94 -3.25
N LYS A 38 18.57 17.07 -4.39
CA LYS A 38 18.91 16.00 -5.32
C LYS A 38 19.90 15.02 -4.66
N LYS A 39 19.52 13.76 -4.50
CA LYS A 39 20.46 12.66 -4.23
C LYS A 39 20.48 11.69 -5.41
N LYS A 40 21.54 11.79 -6.21
CA LYS A 40 21.92 10.84 -7.26
C LYS A 40 21.88 9.41 -6.71
N LYS A 41 20.99 8.58 -7.25
CA LYS A 41 21.15 7.12 -7.28
C LYS A 41 20.76 6.66 -8.67
N ASN A 42 21.67 5.92 -9.28
CA ASN A 42 21.66 5.56 -10.69
C ASN A 42 20.38 4.80 -11.05
N ALA A 43 19.41 5.52 -11.60
CA ALA A 43 18.32 4.97 -12.37
C ALA A 43 18.85 4.82 -13.80
N GLY A 44 18.93 3.58 -14.27
CA GLY A 44 18.98 3.30 -15.70
C GLY A 44 17.65 3.74 -16.29
N THR A 45 17.58 4.99 -16.69
CA THR A 45 16.54 5.54 -17.56
C THR A 45 16.68 4.88 -18.92
N THR A 46 15.60 4.30 -19.45
CA THR A 46 15.37 4.35 -20.89
C THR A 46 13.96 4.89 -21.12
N ASP A 47 13.96 6.06 -21.74
CA ASP A 47 12.83 6.90 -22.08
C ASP A 47 11.85 6.20 -23.03
N GLY A 48 10.57 6.54 -22.89
CA GLY A 48 9.56 6.24 -23.89
C GLY A 48 9.83 6.96 -25.21
N ASP A 49 9.39 6.33 -26.29
CA ASP A 49 9.04 6.94 -27.58
C ASP A 49 10.18 7.29 -28.55
N ASN A 50 10.95 6.27 -28.95
CA ASN A 50 11.48 6.17 -30.31
C ASN A 50 11.34 4.71 -30.82
N PRO A 51 10.59 4.43 -31.91
CA PRO A 51 10.42 3.08 -32.44
C PRO A 51 11.70 2.44 -33.03
N ASP A 52 12.82 3.17 -33.09
CA ASP A 52 14.09 2.73 -33.70
C ASP A 52 15.28 2.73 -32.72
N SER A 53 15.06 2.46 -31.43
CA SER A 53 16.21 2.24 -30.54
C SER A 53 16.92 0.96 -30.96
N LYS A 54 18.15 1.10 -31.48
CA LYS A 54 19.05 0.03 -31.94
C LYS A 54 19.06 -1.19 -31.01
N GLU A 55 18.92 -0.97 -29.70
CA GLU A 55 18.80 -2.01 -28.68
C GLU A 55 17.57 -2.93 -28.84
N TYR A 56 16.39 -2.39 -29.20
CA TYR A 56 15.18 -3.16 -29.46
C TYR A 56 15.38 -4.08 -30.67
N ILE A 57 15.93 -3.53 -31.75
CA ILE A 57 16.25 -4.28 -32.98
C ILE A 57 17.32 -5.33 -32.72
N ASP A 58 18.34 -5.02 -31.92
CA ASP A 58 19.41 -5.97 -31.56
C ASP A 58 18.88 -7.11 -30.68
N LYS A 59 18.00 -6.83 -29.70
CA LYS A 59 17.34 -7.87 -28.89
C LYS A 59 16.41 -8.76 -29.72
N LEU A 60 15.67 -8.19 -30.66
CA LEU A 60 14.86 -8.96 -31.62
C LEU A 60 15.74 -9.87 -32.48
N LYS A 61 16.87 -9.35 -33.00
CA LYS A 61 17.83 -10.16 -33.77
C LYS A 61 18.43 -11.29 -32.94
N GLN A 62 18.62 -11.08 -31.64
CA GLN A 62 19.16 -12.09 -30.72
C GLN A 62 18.09 -13.07 -30.22
N LYS A 63 16.85 -13.00 -30.73
CA LYS A 63 15.71 -13.84 -30.28
C LYS A 63 15.57 -13.87 -28.76
N GLN A 64 15.74 -12.70 -28.12
CA GLN A 64 15.50 -12.54 -26.69
C GLN A 64 14.08 -12.05 -26.43
N LEU A 65 13.59 -12.23 -25.20
CA LEU A 65 12.35 -11.61 -24.77
C LEU A 65 12.50 -10.09 -24.83
N VAL A 66 11.55 -9.42 -25.47
CA VAL A 66 11.50 -7.96 -25.51
C VAL A 66 10.22 -7.46 -24.89
N THR A 67 10.35 -6.56 -23.91
CA THR A 67 9.22 -5.94 -23.23
C THR A 67 9.18 -4.44 -23.53
N ARG A 68 7.97 -3.91 -23.78
CA ARG A 68 7.74 -2.49 -23.96
C ARG A 68 6.51 -2.06 -23.18
N VAL A 69 6.66 -1.14 -22.24
CA VAL A 69 5.53 -0.52 -21.54
C VAL A 69 4.82 0.40 -22.53
N VAL A 70 3.52 0.15 -22.75
CA VAL A 70 2.67 0.94 -23.66
C VAL A 70 1.92 2.01 -22.88
N HIS A 71 1.45 1.67 -21.68
CA HIS A 71 0.78 2.60 -20.79
C HIS A 71 1.14 2.25 -19.36
N LYS A 72 1.55 3.26 -18.59
CA LYS A 72 1.85 3.14 -17.17
C LYS A 72 0.94 4.10 -16.40
N PRO A 73 0.12 3.60 -15.47
CA PRO A 73 -0.68 4.45 -14.58
C PRO A 73 0.20 5.35 -13.71
N ASP A 74 -0.34 6.49 -13.28
CA ASP A 74 0.37 7.43 -12.39
C ASP A 74 0.67 6.79 -11.03
N ASP A 75 -0.30 6.05 -10.48
CA ASP A 75 -0.21 5.36 -9.18
C ASP A 75 0.41 3.96 -9.30
N CYS A 76 1.61 3.88 -9.85
CA CYS A 76 2.35 2.63 -10.07
C CYS A 76 3.34 2.33 -8.94
N ASN A 77 2.84 2.25 -7.70
CA ASN A 77 3.66 2.08 -6.50
C ASN A 77 3.85 0.61 -6.09
N ILE A 78 2.93 -0.26 -6.49
CA ILE A 78 2.94 -1.69 -6.18
C ILE A 78 3.28 -2.44 -7.45
N LEU A 79 4.41 -3.14 -7.43
CA LEU A 79 4.93 -3.90 -8.56
C LEU A 79 4.74 -5.40 -8.33
N SER A 80 4.48 -6.13 -9.42
CA SER A 80 4.38 -7.58 -9.46
C SER A 80 5.73 -8.25 -9.20
N GLU A 81 5.70 -9.25 -8.34
CA GLU A 81 6.86 -10.04 -7.93
C GLU A 81 6.52 -11.53 -7.97
N VAL A 82 7.56 -12.37 -7.99
CA VAL A 82 7.39 -13.83 -7.98
C VAL A 82 6.56 -14.26 -6.77
N GLY A 83 5.49 -14.99 -7.05
CA GLY A 83 4.53 -15.51 -6.09
C GLY A 83 3.23 -14.71 -5.98
N ASP A 84 3.15 -13.53 -6.58
CA ASP A 84 1.91 -12.77 -6.68
C ASP A 84 0.94 -13.42 -7.66
N GLU A 85 -0.35 -13.14 -7.51
CA GLU A 85 -1.40 -13.55 -8.43
C GLU A 85 -1.79 -12.37 -9.33
N LEU A 86 -1.74 -12.59 -10.63
CA LEU A 86 -2.02 -11.60 -11.66
C LEU A 86 -3.31 -11.94 -12.38
N TYR A 87 -4.15 -10.93 -12.60
CA TYR A 87 -5.33 -11.01 -13.45
C TYR A 87 -5.09 -10.14 -14.67
N VAL A 88 -5.00 -10.74 -15.85
CA VAL A 88 -4.59 -10.05 -17.07
C VAL A 88 -5.63 -10.21 -18.17
N HIS A 89 -5.85 -9.12 -18.91
CA HIS A 89 -6.35 -9.22 -20.27
C HIS A 89 -5.18 -9.28 -21.23
N TYR A 90 -5.32 -10.05 -22.29
CA TYR A 90 -4.33 -10.16 -23.35
C TYR A 90 -4.95 -10.41 -24.71
N THR A 91 -4.19 -10.05 -25.73
CA THR A 91 -4.37 -10.52 -27.11
C THR A 91 -3.01 -10.97 -27.66
N GLY A 92 -2.97 -12.20 -28.18
CA GLY A 92 -1.80 -12.84 -28.77
C GLY A 92 -1.85 -12.84 -30.29
N TYR A 93 -0.73 -12.47 -30.91
CA TYR A 93 -0.55 -12.36 -32.36
C TYR A 93 0.62 -13.22 -32.83
N LEU A 94 0.46 -13.80 -34.02
CA LEU A 94 1.54 -14.39 -34.80
C LEU A 94 2.36 -13.29 -35.48
N ASP A 95 3.53 -13.66 -36.00
CA ASP A 95 4.45 -12.79 -36.76
C ASP A 95 3.79 -12.12 -37.98
N ASN A 96 2.84 -12.81 -38.62
CA ASN A 96 2.03 -12.29 -39.72
C ASN A 96 0.91 -11.32 -39.27
N GLY A 97 0.83 -10.99 -37.97
CA GLY A 97 -0.16 -10.10 -37.40
C GLY A 97 -1.53 -10.73 -37.14
N LYS A 98 -1.72 -12.02 -37.45
CA LYS A 98 -2.97 -12.73 -37.17
C LYS A 98 -3.11 -12.97 -35.67
N VAL A 99 -4.27 -12.63 -35.12
CA VAL A 99 -4.64 -13.00 -33.74
C VAL A 99 -4.83 -14.51 -33.67
N PHE A 100 -4.15 -15.16 -32.73
CA PHE A 100 -4.31 -16.59 -32.48
C PHE A 100 -5.10 -16.89 -31.20
N ASP A 101 -5.07 -15.97 -30.22
CA ASP A 101 -5.82 -16.08 -28.97
C ASP A 101 -6.09 -14.69 -28.36
N THR A 102 -7.19 -14.54 -27.63
CA THR A 102 -7.54 -13.31 -26.90
C THR A 102 -8.45 -13.59 -25.73
N SER A 103 -8.21 -12.92 -24.60
CA SER A 103 -9.10 -12.96 -23.43
C SER A 103 -10.21 -11.91 -23.46
N GLU A 104 -10.19 -10.98 -24.42
CA GLU A 104 -11.17 -9.88 -24.48
C GLU A 104 -12.51 -10.35 -25.08
N GLN A 105 -12.52 -11.53 -25.70
CA GLN A 105 -13.69 -12.12 -26.34
C GLN A 105 -14.01 -13.46 -25.66
N GLY A 106 -14.95 -13.46 -24.71
CA GLY A 106 -15.46 -14.71 -24.10
C GLY A 106 -15.96 -14.58 -22.65
N GLU A 107 -16.37 -15.71 -22.07
CA GLU A 107 -16.86 -15.80 -20.69
C GLU A 107 -15.73 -15.75 -19.63
N LYS A 108 -14.49 -16.07 -20.03
CA LYS A 108 -13.32 -16.18 -19.15
C LYS A 108 -12.55 -14.86 -18.97
N ASN A 109 -13.30 -13.78 -18.74
CA ASN A 109 -12.74 -12.47 -18.38
C ASN A 109 -11.91 -12.55 -17.08
N PRO A 110 -10.97 -11.60 -16.91
CA PRO A 110 -9.53 -11.78 -17.16
C PRO A 110 -8.94 -13.14 -16.72
N ILE A 111 -7.87 -13.59 -17.39
CA ILE A 111 -7.17 -14.82 -16.98
C ILE A 111 -6.34 -14.56 -15.73
N SER A 112 -6.38 -15.48 -14.76
CA SER A 112 -5.53 -15.43 -13.57
C SER A 112 -4.45 -16.51 -13.57
N PHE A 113 -3.27 -16.16 -13.07
CA PHE A 113 -2.19 -17.10 -12.81
C PHE A 113 -1.23 -16.55 -11.75
N LYS A 114 -0.45 -17.45 -11.15
CA LYS A 114 0.55 -17.08 -10.15
C LYS A 114 1.92 -16.89 -10.79
N LEU A 115 2.52 -15.72 -10.62
CA LEU A 115 3.82 -15.40 -11.20
C LEU A 115 4.93 -16.27 -10.59
N GLY A 116 5.77 -16.86 -11.42
CA GLY A 116 6.83 -17.79 -11.10
C GLY A 116 6.37 -19.21 -10.74
N SER A 117 5.12 -19.57 -11.03
CA SER A 117 4.61 -20.93 -10.80
C SER A 117 4.82 -21.87 -11.98
N GLY A 118 5.16 -21.36 -13.16
CA GLY A 118 5.30 -22.16 -14.38
C GLY A 118 3.95 -22.59 -14.97
N GLN A 119 2.86 -21.90 -14.61
CA GLN A 119 1.52 -22.13 -15.17
C GLN A 119 1.36 -21.58 -16.60
N VAL A 120 2.17 -20.58 -16.95
CA VAL A 120 2.17 -19.93 -18.27
C VAL A 120 3.54 -20.05 -18.93
N ILE A 121 3.63 -19.67 -20.20
CA ILE A 121 4.88 -19.75 -20.95
C ILE A 121 6.00 -18.90 -20.29
N PRO A 122 7.28 -19.32 -20.36
CA PRO A 122 8.39 -18.61 -19.71
C PRO A 122 8.49 -17.12 -20.08
N GLY A 123 8.10 -16.76 -21.31
CA GLY A 123 8.09 -15.37 -21.76
C GLY A 123 7.12 -14.47 -20.99
N TRP A 124 6.00 -15.02 -20.50
CA TRP A 124 5.07 -14.31 -19.62
C TRP A 124 5.62 -14.20 -18.21
N GLU A 125 6.18 -15.30 -17.68
CA GLU A 125 6.78 -15.33 -16.34
C GLU A 125 7.90 -14.31 -16.15
N GLN A 126 8.67 -14.05 -17.21
CA GLN A 126 9.70 -13.01 -17.23
C GLN A 126 9.13 -11.64 -17.62
N GLY A 127 8.24 -11.61 -18.62
CA GLY A 127 7.77 -10.37 -19.23
C GLY A 127 6.83 -9.54 -18.36
N MET A 128 6.16 -10.17 -17.40
CA MET A 128 5.19 -9.54 -16.50
C MET A 128 5.75 -9.20 -15.12
N GLN A 129 7.04 -9.44 -14.86
CA GLN A 129 7.69 -8.96 -13.64
C GLN A 129 7.77 -7.43 -13.63
N GLY A 130 7.58 -6.83 -12.47
CA GLY A 130 7.64 -5.38 -12.31
C GLY A 130 6.53 -4.63 -13.06
N MET A 131 5.37 -5.25 -13.26
CA MET A 131 4.16 -4.59 -13.74
C MET A 131 3.34 -4.09 -12.56
N CYS A 132 2.68 -2.94 -12.70
CA CYS A 132 1.67 -2.48 -11.74
C CYS A 132 0.26 -2.66 -12.27
N GLN A 133 -0.70 -2.70 -11.36
CA GLN A 133 -2.13 -2.74 -11.70
C GLN A 133 -2.51 -1.56 -12.61
N GLY A 134 -3.22 -1.84 -13.70
CA GLY A 134 -3.59 -0.88 -14.74
C GLY A 134 -2.57 -0.75 -15.88
N GLU A 135 -1.35 -1.27 -15.73
CA GLU A 135 -0.31 -1.18 -16.76
C GLU A 135 -0.69 -1.97 -18.02
N ARG A 136 -0.31 -1.43 -19.19
CA ARG A 136 -0.33 -2.16 -20.47
C ARG A 136 1.08 -2.32 -21.01
N ARG A 137 1.39 -3.53 -21.47
CA ARG A 137 2.71 -3.89 -21.97
C ARG A 137 2.60 -4.67 -23.27
N ARG A 138 3.61 -4.53 -24.13
CA ARG A 138 3.83 -5.36 -25.31
C ARG A 138 4.99 -6.29 -25.03
N LEU A 139 4.80 -7.57 -25.31
CA LEU A 139 5.82 -8.61 -25.17
C LEU A 139 6.08 -9.21 -26.55
N VAL A 140 7.35 -9.30 -26.96
CA VAL A 140 7.77 -10.12 -28.10
C VAL A 140 8.52 -11.32 -27.54
N VAL A 141 7.91 -12.49 -27.67
CA VAL A 141 8.34 -13.72 -27.05
C VAL A 141 8.94 -14.65 -28.12
N PRO A 142 10.25 -14.95 -28.05
CA PRO A 142 10.89 -15.89 -28.98
C PRO A 142 10.38 -17.31 -28.74
N PRO A 143 10.52 -18.23 -29.71
CA PRO A 143 10.01 -19.59 -29.59
C PRO A 143 10.58 -20.35 -28.40
N SER A 144 11.84 -20.10 -28.02
CA SER A 144 12.50 -20.72 -26.85
C SER A 144 11.85 -20.37 -25.51
N LEU A 145 11.09 -19.27 -25.45
CA LEU A 145 10.34 -18.83 -24.27
C LEU A 145 8.81 -18.95 -24.47
N ALA A 146 8.39 -19.61 -25.54
CA ALA A 146 7.01 -19.88 -25.90
C ALA A 146 6.80 -21.40 -26.11
N TYR A 147 6.42 -21.82 -27.33
CA TYR A 147 6.07 -23.21 -27.66
C TYR A 147 7.17 -23.99 -28.40
N GLY A 148 8.35 -23.38 -28.59
CA GLY A 148 9.51 -23.99 -29.22
C GLY A 148 9.26 -24.56 -30.62
N SER A 149 10.06 -25.55 -31.01
CA SER A 149 9.98 -26.21 -32.31
C SER A 149 8.80 -27.17 -32.45
N ALA A 150 8.10 -27.48 -31.34
CA ALA A 150 6.86 -28.24 -31.40
C ALA A 150 5.67 -27.37 -31.83
N GLY A 151 5.69 -26.07 -31.49
CA GLY A 151 4.55 -25.18 -31.68
C GLY A 151 3.34 -25.63 -30.85
N PHE A 152 2.15 -25.21 -31.27
CA PHE A 152 0.86 -25.66 -30.73
C PHE A 152 -0.14 -25.85 -31.88
N PRO A 153 -0.04 -26.96 -32.63
CA PRO A 153 -0.90 -27.19 -33.79
C PRO A 153 -2.40 -27.29 -33.42
N PRO A 154 -3.32 -26.82 -34.28
CA PRO A 154 -3.09 -26.18 -35.58
C PRO A 154 -2.87 -24.66 -35.51
N VAL A 155 -2.80 -24.08 -34.31
CA VAL A 155 -2.93 -22.64 -34.08
C VAL A 155 -1.59 -21.91 -34.14
N ILE A 156 -0.56 -22.47 -33.50
CA ILE A 156 0.78 -21.88 -33.39
C ILE A 156 1.77 -22.77 -34.15
N PRO A 157 2.42 -22.27 -35.21
CA PRO A 157 3.44 -23.03 -35.93
C PRO A 157 4.70 -23.33 -35.08
N PRO A 158 5.47 -24.35 -35.45
CA PRO A 158 6.84 -24.55 -34.98
C PRO A 158 7.70 -23.28 -35.07
N ASP A 159 8.54 -23.05 -34.05
CA ASP A 159 9.52 -21.96 -34.01
C ASP A 159 8.95 -20.54 -34.18
N ALA A 160 7.64 -20.38 -33.96
CA ALA A 160 6.97 -19.09 -34.06
C ALA A 160 7.42 -18.11 -32.97
N THR A 161 7.66 -16.86 -33.37
CA THR A 161 7.79 -15.73 -32.44
C THR A 161 6.41 -15.14 -32.20
N LEU A 162 6.04 -14.93 -30.94
CA LEU A 162 4.72 -14.47 -30.55
C LEU A 162 4.77 -13.03 -30.06
N MET A 163 3.76 -12.25 -30.40
CA MET A 163 3.60 -10.89 -29.90
C MET A 163 2.36 -10.85 -29.01
N PHE A 164 2.49 -10.33 -27.80
CA PHE A 164 1.38 -10.18 -26.86
C PHE A 164 1.18 -8.72 -26.52
N GLN A 165 -0.08 -8.29 -26.54
CA GLN A 165 -0.53 -7.09 -25.88
C GLN A 165 -1.21 -7.51 -24.59
N VAL A 166 -0.71 -7.04 -23.45
CA VAL A 166 -1.16 -7.47 -22.13
C VAL A 166 -1.58 -6.26 -21.32
N HIS A 167 -2.62 -6.41 -20.51
CA HIS A 167 -3.15 -5.41 -19.61
C HIS A 167 -3.35 -6.05 -18.24
N LEU A 168 -2.62 -5.56 -17.24
CA LEU A 168 -2.74 -6.05 -15.87
C LEU A 168 -3.94 -5.38 -15.21
N VAL A 169 -5.01 -6.13 -15.01
CA VAL A 169 -6.28 -5.62 -14.45
C VAL A 169 -6.23 -5.58 -12.93
N GLN A 170 -5.64 -6.61 -12.32
CA GLN A 170 -5.54 -6.74 -10.87
C GLN A 170 -4.26 -7.47 -10.48
N LEU A 171 -3.64 -7.00 -9.39
CA LEU A 171 -2.45 -7.58 -8.77
C LEU A 171 -2.79 -7.93 -7.32
N VAL A 172 -2.67 -9.21 -6.96
CA VAL A 172 -2.86 -9.70 -5.59
C VAL A 172 -1.51 -10.15 -5.04
N LYS A 173 -1.02 -9.46 -4.00
CA LYS A 173 0.28 -9.77 -3.41
C LYS A 173 0.25 -11.08 -2.62
N LYS A 174 1.32 -11.88 -2.71
CA LYS A 174 1.46 -13.16 -1.99
C LYS A 174 1.28 -13.03 -0.47
N THR A 175 1.81 -11.95 0.10
CA THR A 175 1.64 -11.62 1.52
C THR A 175 0.41 -10.74 1.62
N GLY A 176 -0.60 -11.16 2.39
CA GLY A 176 -1.85 -10.41 2.63
C GLY A 176 -1.69 -9.03 3.29
N LEU A 177 -0.47 -8.46 3.28
CA LEU A 177 -0.15 -7.11 3.69
C LEU A 177 -0.75 -6.05 2.74
N SER A 178 -1.27 -6.44 1.57
CA SER A 178 -2.10 -5.57 0.74
C SER A 178 -3.38 -5.12 1.46
N MET A 179 -3.84 -5.85 2.49
CA MET A 179 -4.89 -5.38 3.40
C MET A 179 -4.47 -4.13 4.21
N LEU A 180 -3.18 -3.94 4.47
CA LEU A 180 -2.68 -2.83 5.29
C LEU A 180 -2.28 -1.60 4.47
N THR A 181 -2.18 -1.73 3.15
CA THR A 181 -1.84 -0.60 2.25
C THR A 181 -3.05 0.19 1.79
N ASN A 182 -4.27 -0.26 2.11
CA ASN A 182 -5.50 0.51 1.88
C ASN A 182 -5.68 1.49 3.05
N PRO A 183 -5.51 2.82 2.85
CA PRO A 183 -5.70 3.79 3.92
C PRO A 183 -7.12 3.75 4.52
N GLU A 184 -8.10 3.40 3.68
CA GLU A 184 -9.52 3.24 4.03
C GLU A 184 -9.78 2.10 5.04
N GLU A 185 -9.13 0.94 4.89
CA GLU A 185 -9.33 -0.21 5.80
C GLU A 185 -8.46 -0.13 7.05
N TYR A 186 -7.27 0.48 6.95
CA TYR A 186 -6.44 0.76 8.13
C TYR A 186 -7.20 1.64 9.15
N PHE A 187 -7.94 2.63 8.68
CA PHE A 187 -8.73 3.50 9.55
C PHE A 187 -9.84 2.73 10.27
N GLN A 188 -10.43 1.72 9.64
CA GLN A 188 -11.42 0.85 10.28
C GLN A 188 -10.80 -0.04 11.36
N LEU A 189 -9.63 -0.62 11.09
CA LEU A 189 -8.91 -1.45 12.05
C LEU A 189 -8.37 -0.62 13.22
N LEU A 190 -7.89 0.60 12.95
CA LEU A 190 -7.46 1.55 13.97
C LEU A 190 -8.63 1.96 14.88
N LYS A 191 -9.82 2.20 14.31
CA LYS A 191 -11.04 2.46 15.09
C LYS A 191 -11.42 1.28 15.99
N LEU A 192 -11.33 0.05 15.47
CA LEU A 192 -11.65 -1.16 16.21
C LEU A 192 -10.75 -1.38 17.43
N LEU A 193 -9.46 -1.01 17.33
CA LEU A 193 -8.49 -1.14 18.43
C LEU A 193 -8.47 0.07 19.37
N ALA A 194 -8.74 1.28 18.84
CA ALA A 194 -8.69 2.51 19.62
C ALA A 194 -9.79 2.59 20.68
N ALA A 195 -11.02 2.14 20.39
CA ALA A 195 -12.13 2.22 21.34
C ALA A 195 -11.92 1.32 22.59
N PRO A 196 -11.56 0.03 22.47
CA PRO A 196 -11.23 -0.81 23.62
C PRO A 196 -10.00 -0.31 24.39
N ALA A 197 -8.97 0.20 23.69
CA ALA A 197 -7.80 0.77 24.33
C ALA A 197 -8.14 2.04 25.13
N PHE A 198 -9.02 2.90 24.60
CA PHE A 198 -9.48 4.09 25.30
C PHE A 198 -10.33 3.75 26.52
N VAL A 199 -11.28 2.82 26.39
CA VAL A 199 -12.07 2.34 27.53
C VAL A 199 -11.18 1.68 28.58
N GLY A 200 -10.22 0.85 28.15
CA GLY A 200 -9.23 0.23 29.03
C GLY A 200 -8.37 1.27 29.75
N TYR A 201 -7.92 2.31 29.05
CA TYR A 201 -7.13 3.40 29.62
C TYR A 201 -7.94 4.24 30.62
N VAL A 202 -9.18 4.60 30.28
CA VAL A 202 -10.08 5.32 31.19
C VAL A 202 -10.38 4.48 32.43
N CYS A 203 -10.73 3.20 32.26
CA CYS A 203 -10.95 2.28 33.37
C CYS A 203 -9.70 2.14 34.26
N TYR A 204 -8.52 1.99 33.66
CA TYR A 204 -7.25 1.94 34.39
C TYR A 204 -7.00 3.24 35.16
N TYR A 205 -7.25 4.40 34.55
CA TYR A 205 -7.06 5.70 35.18
C TYR A 205 -8.02 5.90 36.37
N LEU A 206 -9.30 5.57 36.18
CA LEU A 206 -10.31 5.63 37.24
C LEU A 206 -10.02 4.64 38.37
N TYR A 207 -9.60 3.42 38.04
CA TYR A 207 -9.17 2.42 39.02
C TYR A 207 -7.98 2.92 39.85
N ARG A 208 -6.98 3.52 39.19
CA ARG A 208 -5.82 4.10 39.86
C ARG A 208 -6.22 5.26 40.78
N GLN A 209 -7.16 6.10 40.35
CA GLN A 209 -7.68 7.21 41.17
C GLN A 209 -8.39 6.68 42.42
N TYR A 210 -9.27 5.69 42.27
CA TYR A 210 -9.97 5.04 43.39
C TYR A 210 -9.01 4.42 44.40
N MET A 211 -7.96 3.73 43.91
CA MET A 211 -6.96 3.12 44.77
C MET A 211 -6.17 4.16 45.58
N ASN A 212 -5.87 5.32 45.01
CA ASN A 212 -5.20 6.41 45.72
C ASN A 212 -6.10 7.02 46.82
N GLU A 213 -7.40 7.16 46.57
CA GLU A 213 -8.35 7.69 47.56
C GLU A 213 -8.60 6.71 48.72
N THR A 214 -8.73 5.42 48.43
CA THR A 214 -8.90 4.40 49.47
C THR A 214 -7.66 4.23 50.35
N ALA A 215 -6.45 4.38 49.80
CA ALA A 215 -5.21 4.42 50.58
C ALA A 215 -5.20 5.59 51.57
N LYS A 216 -5.50 6.81 51.10
CA LYS A 216 -5.59 8.02 51.94
C LYS A 216 -6.66 7.88 53.04
N ALA A 217 -7.81 7.31 52.72
CA ALA A 217 -8.88 7.08 53.71
C ALA A 217 -8.47 6.10 54.81
N LYS A 218 -7.73 5.04 54.46
CA LYS A 218 -7.18 4.08 55.44
C LYS A 218 -6.12 4.74 56.34
N GLU A 219 -5.28 5.62 55.80
CA GLU A 219 -4.31 6.40 56.58
C GLU A 219 -4.98 7.38 57.55
N MET A 220 -6.01 8.10 57.11
CA MET A 220 -6.79 9.00 57.98
C MET A 220 -7.46 8.24 59.14
N LYS A 221 -7.98 7.03 58.90
CA LYS A 221 -8.54 6.15 59.96
C LYS A 221 -7.47 5.66 60.94
N ARG A 222 -6.27 5.31 60.47
CA ARG A 222 -5.13 4.93 61.33
C ARG A 222 -4.66 6.09 62.23
N GLN A 223 -4.57 7.30 61.69
CA GLN A 223 -4.17 8.49 62.44
C GLN A 223 -5.21 8.92 63.48
N SER A 224 -6.50 8.84 63.15
CA SER A 224 -7.58 9.15 64.09
C SER A 224 -7.72 8.12 65.21
N GLY A 225 -7.45 6.83 64.93
CA GLY A 225 -7.37 5.77 65.95
C GLY A 225 -6.21 5.96 66.93
N SER A 226 -5.02 6.29 66.43
CA SER A 226 -3.82 6.54 67.26
C SER A 226 -3.99 7.75 68.18
N LYS A 227 -4.57 8.86 67.69
CA LYS A 227 -4.86 10.06 68.51
C LYS A 227 -5.88 9.80 69.62
N LYS A 228 -6.83 8.89 69.42
CA LYS A 228 -7.84 8.52 70.44
C LYS A 228 -7.24 7.69 71.58
N TYR A 229 -6.23 6.88 71.29
CA TYR A 229 -5.52 6.06 72.28
C TYR A 229 -4.56 6.88 73.15
N SER A 230 -3.86 7.86 72.56
CA SER A 230 -2.97 8.79 73.28
C SER A 230 -3.68 9.74 74.24
N LYS A 231 -4.98 9.98 74.09
CA LYS A 231 -5.76 10.93 74.92
C LYS A 231 -6.44 10.28 76.14
N ARG A 232 -6.24 8.97 76.34
CA ARG A 232 -6.82 8.16 77.42
C ARG A 232 -5.77 7.70 78.46
N LYS A 233 -4.51 8.08 78.30
CA LYS A 233 -3.47 8.03 79.35
C LYS A 233 -3.29 9.43 79.90
#